data_AF-A0A0N1EPQ4-F1
#
_entry.id   AF-A0A0N1EPQ4-F1
#
_cell.length_a   1.000
_cell.length_b   1.000
_cell.length_c   1.000
_cell.angle_alpha   90.00
_cell.angle_beta   90.00
_cell.angle_gamma   90.00
#
_symmetry.space_group_name_H-M   'P 1'
#
loop_
_entity.id
_entity.type
_entity.pdbx_description
1 polymer ?
#
loop_
_entity_poly.entity_id
_entity_poly.type
_entity_poly.pdbx_seq_one_letter_code
_entity_poly.pdbx_strand_id
1 'polypeptide(L)' 'MGVQLADVSAHGCSVRGEATWLRQGAFVSIRLGTSAKLDAIVRWVRGDAAGMEFLHPVPADRFDWHDLMDFGFEA' A
#
# COMPACT_ATOMS: atom_id res chain seq x y z
N MET A 1 -15.29 2.65 -7.59
CA MET A 1 -14.18 1.70 -7.83
C MET A 1 -13.00 2.19 -7.03
N GLY A 2 -12.62 1.50 -5.96
CA GLY A 2 -11.59 1.96 -5.04
C GLY A 2 -10.90 0.78 -4.38
N VAL A 3 -9.64 0.98 -4.03
CA VAL A 3 -8.85 0.05 -3.22
C VAL A 3 -8.61 0.71 -1.87
N GLN A 4 -8.81 -0.03 -0.81
CA GLN A 4 -8.56 0.41 0.56
C GLN A 4 -7.29 -0.25 1.07
N LEU A 5 -6.46 0.52 1.76
CA LEU A 5 -5.34 -0.03 2.51
C LEU A 5 -5.90 -0.89 3.64
N ALA A 6 -5.46 -2.14 3.72
CA ALA A 6 -5.95 -3.11 4.70
C ALA A 6 -4.92 -3.36 5.81
N ASP A 7 -3.63 -3.25 5.48
CA ASP A 7 -2.52 -3.37 6.43
C ASP A 7 -1.28 -2.67 5.86
N VAL A 8 -0.39 -2.17 6.70
CA VAL A 8 0.82 -1.45 6.29
C VAL A 8 1.96 -1.65 7.29
N SER A 9 3.18 -1.71 6.75
CA SER A 9 4.44 -1.77 7.48
C SER A 9 5.46 -0.84 6.83
N ALA A 10 6.63 -0.70 7.45
CA ALA A 10 7.74 0.04 6.87
C ALA A 10 8.21 -0.49 5.49
N HIS A 11 7.89 -1.73 5.12
CA HIS A 11 8.42 -2.37 3.91
C HIS A 11 7.35 -2.77 2.88
N GLY A 12 6.08 -2.52 3.16
CA GLY A 12 5.00 -2.93 2.27
C GLY A 12 3.64 -2.75 2.88
N CYS A 13 2.62 -3.08 2.09
CA CYS A 13 1.24 -3.02 2.53
C CYS A 13 0.39 -4.06 1.83
N SER A 14 -0.82 -4.27 2.34
CA SER A 14 -1.87 -4.98 1.64
C SER A 14 -3.07 -4.06 1.39
N VAL A 15 -3.77 -4.30 0.29
CA VAL A 15 -5.00 -3.60 -0.07
C VAL A 15 -6.14 -4.59 -0.25
N ARG A 16 -7.37 -4.13 -0.04
CA ARG A 16 -8.61 -4.83 -0.38
C ARG A 16 -9.48 -3.97 -1.29
N GLY A 17 -10.22 -4.63 -2.17
CA GLY A 17 -11.20 -4.00 -3.04
C GLY A 17 -11.15 -4.51 -4.47
N GLU A 18 -11.81 -3.78 -5.36
CA GLU A 18 -11.92 -4.16 -6.77
C GLU A 18 -10.62 -3.82 -7.53
N ALA A 19 -9.62 -4.67 -7.34
CA ALA A 19 -8.27 -4.52 -7.89
C ALA A 19 -7.96 -5.53 -9.01
N THR A 20 -8.94 -5.80 -9.86
CA THR A 20 -8.84 -6.81 -10.95
C THR A 20 -7.72 -6.54 -11.96
N TRP A 21 -7.19 -5.31 -11.97
CA TRP A 21 -6.07 -4.87 -12.79
C TRP A 21 -4.69 -5.15 -12.17
N LEU A 22 -4.61 -5.48 -10.87
CA LEU A 22 -3.34 -5.83 -10.24
C LEU A 22 -2.86 -7.21 -10.70
N ARG A 23 -1.57 -7.29 -11.05
CA ARG A 23 -0.91 -8.52 -11.46
C ARG A 23 0.31 -8.74 -10.57
N GLN A 24 0.52 -9.98 -10.12
CA GLN A 24 1.76 -10.33 -9.43
C GLN A 24 2.98 -9.99 -10.31
N GLY A 25 4.00 -9.40 -9.71
CA GLY A 25 5.20 -8.90 -10.38
C GLY A 25 5.04 -7.51 -11.02
N ALA A 26 3.84 -6.93 -11.05
CA ALA A 26 3.66 -5.58 -11.57
C ALA A 26 4.28 -4.53 -10.64
N PHE A 27 4.95 -3.55 -11.22
CA PHE A 27 5.36 -2.34 -10.54
C PHE A 27 4.18 -1.37 -10.47
N VAL A 28 3.94 -0.81 -9.29
CA VAL A 28 2.84 0.11 -9.01
C VAL A 28 3.34 1.26 -8.14
N SER A 29 2.59 2.36 -8.12
CA SER A 29 2.79 3.43 -7.14
C SER A 29 1.57 3.52 -6.24
N ILE A 30 1.79 3.67 -4.94
CA ILE A 30 0.74 3.76 -3.91
C ILE A 30 0.74 5.17 -3.35
N ARG A 31 -0.44 5.77 -3.23
CA ARG A 31 -0.63 7.14 -2.75
C ARG A 31 -1.72 7.17 -1.68
N LEU A 32 -1.41 7.82 -0.57
CA LEU A 32 -2.39 8.20 0.44
C LEU A 32 -2.84 9.64 0.16
N GLY A 33 -4.14 9.85 -0.08
CA GLY A 33 -4.69 11.18 -0.35
C GLY A 33 -3.92 11.96 -1.43
N THR A 34 -3.46 13.17 -1.06
CA THR A 34 -2.69 14.07 -1.94
C THR A 34 -1.18 13.96 -1.75
N SER A 35 -0.70 13.05 -0.90
CA SER A 35 0.72 12.89 -0.59
C SER A 35 1.55 12.42 -1.78
N ALA A 36 2.88 12.48 -1.61
CA ALA A 36 3.81 11.84 -2.52
C ALA A 36 3.56 10.32 -2.59
N LYS A 37 3.89 9.71 -3.72
CA LYS A 37 3.71 8.27 -3.93
C LYS A 37 4.88 7.46 -3.34
N LEU A 38 4.62 6.20 -3.00
CA LEU A 38 5.64 5.17 -2.77
C LEU A 38 5.59 4.16 -3.92
N ASP A 39 6.74 3.79 -4.46
CA ASP A 39 6.82 2.77 -5.51
C ASP A 39 6.94 1.38 -4.89
N ALA A 40 6.26 0.40 -5.51
CA ALA A 40 6.12 -0.95 -4.98
C ALA A 40 6.03 -2.00 -6.09
N ILE A 41 6.22 -3.25 -5.71
CA ILE A 41 5.98 -4.44 -6.55
C ILE A 41 4.89 -5.31 -5.93
N VAL A 42 3.91 -5.72 -6.74
CA VAL A 42 2.86 -6.64 -6.30
C VAL A 42 3.46 -8.03 -6.07
N ARG A 43 3.43 -8.52 -4.84
CA ARG A 43 4.00 -9.83 -4.45
C ARG A 43 3.00 -10.96 -4.56
N TRP A 44 1.72 -10.68 -4.37
CA TRP A 44 0.64 -11.65 -4.51
C TRP A 44 -0.70 -10.96 -4.79
N VAL A 45 -1.60 -11.70 -5.43
CA VAL A 45 -3.01 -11.33 -5.62
C VAL A 45 -3.87 -12.55 -5.26
N ARG A 46 -4.89 -12.36 -4.42
CA ARG A 46 -5.81 -13.41 -3.96
C ARG A 46 -7.21 -12.84 -3.78
N GLY A 47 -8.13 -13.20 -4.66
CA GLY A 47 -9.50 -12.69 -4.62
C GLY A 47 -9.55 -11.17 -4.77
N ASP A 48 -10.11 -10.50 -3.78
CA ASP A 48 -10.21 -9.04 -3.67
C ASP A 48 -9.04 -8.39 -2.92
N ALA A 49 -7.99 -9.16 -2.62
CA ALA A 49 -6.82 -8.68 -1.88
C ALA A 49 -5.54 -8.79 -2.70
N ALA A 50 -4.61 -7.86 -2.45
CA ALA A 50 -3.26 -7.90 -2.98
C ALA A 50 -2.26 -7.38 -1.95
N GLY A 51 -1.04 -7.92 -1.98
CA GLY A 51 0.06 -7.46 -1.16
C GLY A 51 1.19 -6.94 -2.02
N MET A 52 1.78 -5.82 -1.58
CA MET A 52 2.88 -5.15 -2.27
C MET A 52 4.07 -4.96 -1.34
N GLU A 53 5.26 -5.12 -1.88
CA GLU A 53 6.53 -4.78 -1.23
C GLU A 53 7.00 -3.43 -1.78
N PHE A 54 7.35 -2.50 -0.92
CA PHE A 54 7.89 -1.20 -1.35
C PHE A 54 9.30 -1.38 -1.91
N LEU A 55 9.64 -0.62 -2.95
CA LEU A 55 10.99 -0.64 -3.52
C LEU A 55 12.04 -0.09 -2.54
N HIS A 56 11.60 0.80 -1.64
CA HIS A 56 12.39 1.31 -0.53
C HIS A 56 11.53 1.35 0.74
N PRO A 57 12.13 1.22 1.94
CA PRO A 57 11.40 1.40 3.18
C PRO A 57 10.73 2.78 3.23
N VAL A 58 9.60 2.89 3.93
CA VAL A 58 8.94 4.17 4.16
C VAL A 58 9.93 5.15 4.80
N PRO A 59 10.22 6.28 4.15
CA PRO A 59 11.14 7.27 4.71
C PRO A 59 10.65 7.82 6.05
N ALA A 60 11.60 8.19 6.94
CA ALA A 60 11.28 8.64 8.29
C ALA A 60 10.46 9.95 8.34
N ASP A 61 10.52 10.78 7.30
CA ASP A 61 9.78 12.04 7.17
C ASP A 61 8.36 11.86 6.61
N ARG A 62 7.93 10.62 6.35
CA ARG A 62 6.58 10.29 5.85
C ARG A 62 5.62 10.04 7.00
N PHE A 63 5.35 11.07 7.77
CA PHE A 63 4.45 11.02 8.93
C PHE A 63 3.07 10.46 8.58
N ASP A 64 2.56 10.75 7.37
CA ASP A 64 1.30 10.20 6.86
C ASP A 64 1.25 8.66 6.82
N TRP A 65 2.39 8.03 6.54
CA TRP A 65 2.51 6.57 6.55
C TRP A 65 2.80 6.02 7.94
N HIS A 66 3.63 6.69 8.73
CA HIS A 66 3.95 6.27 10.10
C HIS A 66 2.74 6.38 11.03
N ASP A 67 1.95 7.44 10.91
CA ASP A 67 0.70 7.61 11.67
C ASP A 67 -0.27 6.44 11.41
N LEU A 68 -0.36 5.94 10.16
CA LEU A 68 -1.16 4.76 9.86
C LEU A 68 -0.61 3.47 10.49
N MET A 69 0.71 3.34 10.60
CA MET A 69 1.34 2.18 11.25
C MET A 69 1.13 2.22 12.77
N ASP A 70 1.22 3.41 13.36
CA ASP A 70 1.18 3.61 14.81
C ASP A 70 -0.26 3.65 15.36
N PHE A 71 -1.19 4.25 14.62
CA PHE A 71 -2.56 4.49 15.07
C PHE A 71 -3.63 3.69 14.30
N GLY A 72 -3.25 3.03 13.20
CA GLY A 72 -4.19 2.27 12.37
C GLY A 72 -5.07 3.15 11.47
N PHE A 73 -6.19 2.59 11.01
CA PHE A 73 -7.05 3.20 9.97
C PHE A 73 -8.30 3.91 10.50
N GLU A 74 -8.49 3.99 11.83
CA GLU A 74 -9.71 4.52 12.48
C GLU A 74 -9.51 5.93 13.08
N ALA A 75 -8.94 6.86 12.30
CA ALA A 75 -8.86 8.28 12.67
C ALA A 75 -9.94 9.12 11.98
#